data_AF-A0AAW7FZR6-F1
#
_entry.id   AF-A0AAW7FZR6-F1
#
_cell.length_a   1.000
_cell.length_b   1.000
_cell.length_c   1.000
_cell.angle_alpha   90.00
_cell.angle_beta   90.00
_cell.angle_gamma   90.00
#
_symmetry.space_group_name_H-M   'P 1'
#
loop_
_entity.id
_entity.type
_entity.pdbx_description
1 polymer ?
#
loop_
_entity_poly.entity_id
_entity_poly.type
_entity_poly.pdbx_seq_one_letter_code
_entity_poly.pdbx_strand_id
1 'polypeptide(L)'
;MSDTHQIDQIALISAISTELCRQIPGLTVDHRYNTIIEAANLIVKEFARKPVVGLKGVGLNAWLASDDVGASSLYMAAMLTGSCSAEHAYPRDVDDFGRCVRMIEAVYQEGAKVPLDPMLNCGPHWAMVTTNWLSWETMYKAEKFAELHEAMREAYAAVAVGN
;
A
#
# COMPACT_ATOMS: atom_id res chain seq x y z
N MET A 1 0.42 23.96 -7.33
CA MET A 1 1.46 24.44 -6.41
C MET A 1 1.90 23.22 -5.61
N SER A 2 3.18 22.84 -5.63
CA SER A 2 3.63 21.75 -4.74
C SER A 2 3.90 22.37 -3.38
N ASP A 3 3.05 22.06 -2.40
CA ASP A 3 3.32 22.41 -1.02
C ASP A 3 4.48 21.53 -0.55
N THR A 4 5.70 22.04 -0.71
CA THR A 4 6.90 21.43 -0.13
C THR A 4 6.77 21.59 1.38
N HIS A 5 6.36 20.51 2.05
CA HIS A 5 6.25 20.49 3.50
C HIS A 5 7.67 20.56 4.07
N GLN A 6 8.09 21.73 4.55
CA GLN A 6 9.40 21.90 5.15
C GLN A 6 9.36 21.39 6.59
N ILE A 7 9.78 20.14 6.78
CA ILE A 7 9.93 19.55 8.12
C ILE A 7 11.12 20.22 8.81
N ASP A 8 10.89 20.79 10.00
CA ASP A 8 11.98 21.25 10.87
C ASP A 8 12.70 20.04 11.47
N GLN A 9 13.89 19.77 10.93
CA GLN A 9 14.71 18.64 11.33
C GLN A 9 15.11 18.69 12.81
N ILE A 10 15.42 19.87 13.36
CA ILE A 10 15.88 20.01 14.74
C ILE A 10 14.72 19.72 15.70
N ALA A 11 13.54 20.24 15.38
CA ALA A 11 12.32 19.91 16.13
C ALA A 11 12.02 18.40 16.08
N LEU A 12 12.18 17.76 14.92
CA LEU A 12 11.97 16.31 14.77
C LEU A 12 12.97 15.47 15.59
N ILE A 13 14.26 15.82 15.55
CA ILE A 13 15.31 15.17 16.37
C ILE A 13 14.95 15.28 17.86
N SER A 14 14.53 16.47 18.29
CA SER A 14 14.14 16.73 19.68
C SER A 14 12.93 15.90 20.11
N ALA A 15 11.94 15.75 19.23
CA ALA A 15 10.74 14.95 19.47
C ALA A 15 11.07 13.45 19.59
N ILE A 16 11.88 12.90 18.67
CA ILE A 16 12.33 11.50 18.74
C ILE A 16 13.12 11.25 20.03
N SER A 17 14.06 12.14 20.38
CA SER A 17 14.84 12.01 21.61
C SER A 17 13.96 12.05 22.86
N THR A 18 12.95 12.92 22.89
CA THR A 18 12.02 13.04 24.01
C THR A 18 11.21 11.76 24.19
N GLU A 19 10.71 11.20 23.10
CA GLU A 19 9.94 9.95 23.12
C GLU A 19 10.79 8.76 23.58
N LEU A 20 12.04 8.67 23.13
CA LEU A 20 12.96 7.63 23.59
C LEU A 20 13.25 7.73 25.10
N CYS A 21 13.48 8.94 25.62
CA CYS A 21 13.66 9.17 27.06
C CYS A 21 12.38 8.83 27.87
N ARG A 22 11.20 9.07 27.30
CA ARG A 22 9.92 8.69 27.91
C ARG A 22 9.76 7.17 28.01
N GLN A 23 10.12 6.45 26.96
CA GLN A 23 10.05 4.98 26.92
C GLN A 23 11.17 4.32 27.75
N ILE A 24 12.35 4.94 27.81
CA ILE A 24 13.52 4.44 28.53
C ILE A 24 14.06 5.55 29.46
N PRO A 25 13.51 5.65 30.69
CA PRO A 25 13.97 6.64 31.66
C PRO A 25 15.47 6.48 31.96
N GLY A 26 16.22 7.59 31.90
CA GLY A 26 17.67 7.58 32.14
C GLY A 26 18.52 7.18 30.92
N LEU A 27 17.94 7.14 29.72
CA LEU A 27 18.69 6.93 28.48
C LEU A 27 19.81 7.98 28.34
N THR A 28 21.05 7.51 28.29
CA THR A 28 22.23 8.36 28.13
C THR A 28 22.40 8.80 26.68
N VAL A 29 22.76 10.08 26.48
CA VAL A 29 23.22 10.55 25.17
C VAL A 29 24.60 9.97 24.92
N ASP A 30 24.68 9.02 24.00
CA ASP A 30 25.92 8.41 23.52
C ASP A 30 25.92 8.34 21.99
N HIS A 31 26.82 7.53 21.42
CA HIS A 31 26.94 7.36 19.97
C HIS A 31 25.64 6.95 19.25
N ARG A 32 24.67 6.36 19.95
CA ARG A 32 23.33 6.04 19.42
C ARG A 32 22.51 7.29 19.06
N TYR A 33 22.88 8.47 19.54
CA TYR A 33 22.24 9.73 19.17
C TYR A 33 22.38 10.03 17.67
N ASN A 34 23.48 9.61 17.03
CA ASN A 34 23.64 9.75 15.58
C ASN A 34 22.56 8.98 14.81
N THR A 35 22.07 7.85 15.33
CA THR A 35 20.96 7.10 14.72
C THR A 35 19.65 7.90 14.74
N ILE A 36 19.44 8.75 15.75
CA ILE A 36 18.27 9.66 15.80
C ILE A 36 18.37 10.71 14.68
N ILE A 37 19.57 11.25 14.47
CA ILE A 37 19.84 12.22 13.40
C ILE A 37 19.64 11.56 12.04
N GLU A 38 20.15 10.34 11.83
CA GLU A 38 19.95 9.57 10.61
C GLU A 38 18.47 9.29 10.33
N ALA A 39 17.70 8.87 11.34
CA ALA A 39 16.26 8.66 11.22
C ALA A 39 15.53 9.95 10.83
N ALA A 40 15.84 11.07 11.48
CA ALA A 40 15.25 12.38 11.15
C ALA A 40 15.63 12.83 9.72
N ASN A 41 16.88 12.62 9.29
CA ASN A 41 17.32 12.89 7.92
C ASN A 41 16.52 12.09 6.89
N LEU A 42 16.32 10.79 7.15
CA LEU A 42 15.54 9.92 6.26
C LEU A 42 14.10 10.41 6.12
N ILE A 43 13.45 10.78 7.22
CA ILE A 43 12.08 11.31 7.20
C ILE A 43 12.02 12.64 6.44
N VAL A 44 12.90 13.59 6.75
CA VAL A 44 12.93 14.89 6.06
C VAL A 44 13.12 14.71 4.56
N LYS A 45 14.07 13.84 4.16
CA LYS A 45 14.33 13.53 2.76
C LYS A 45 13.11 12.92 2.06
N GLU A 46 12.43 12.00 2.73
CA GLU A 46 11.28 11.29 2.18
C GLU A 46 10.08 12.22 1.94
N PHE A 47 9.81 13.13 2.87
CA PHE A 47 8.71 14.10 2.73
C PHE A 47 9.08 15.30 1.84
N ALA A 48 10.36 15.49 1.52
CA ALA A 48 10.81 16.51 0.57
C ALA A 48 10.64 16.09 -0.90
N ARG A 49 10.63 14.77 -1.20
CA ARG A 49 10.36 14.28 -2.56
C ARG A 49 8.85 14.27 -2.84
N LYS A 50 8.49 14.31 -4.12
CA LYS A 50 7.08 14.12 -4.53
C LYS A 50 6.72 12.63 -4.46
N PRO A 51 5.51 12.28 -4.00
CA PRO A 51 5.00 10.92 -4.13
C PRO A 51 4.90 10.50 -5.60
N VAL A 52 5.22 9.25 -5.88
CA VAL A 52 5.14 8.61 -7.20
C VAL A 52 3.94 7.67 -7.18
N VAL A 53 2.77 8.15 -7.63
CA VAL A 53 1.49 7.41 -7.58
C VAL A 53 0.74 7.50 -8.92
N GLY A 54 -0.16 6.54 -9.20
CA GLY A 54 -1.09 6.65 -10.34
C GLY A 54 -0.44 6.49 -11.72
N LEU A 55 0.64 5.72 -11.80
CA LEU A 55 1.39 5.50 -13.03
C LEU A 55 0.71 4.46 -13.95
N LYS A 56 -0.18 4.89 -14.85
CA LYS A 56 -0.82 3.98 -15.82
C LYS A 56 0.17 3.57 -16.92
N GLY A 57 0.17 2.28 -17.29
CA GLY A 57 0.94 1.74 -18.41
C GLY A 57 2.47 1.82 -18.28
N VAL A 58 3.01 2.08 -17.09
CA VAL A 58 4.47 2.20 -16.88
C VAL A 58 5.19 0.84 -16.80
N GLY A 59 4.43 -0.25 -16.67
CA GLY A 59 4.93 -1.60 -16.51
C GLY A 59 5.35 -1.96 -15.08
N LEU A 60 5.57 -3.25 -14.86
CA LEU A 60 5.82 -3.83 -13.54
C LEU A 60 7.00 -3.21 -12.80
N ASN A 61 8.15 -3.05 -13.44
CA ASN A 61 9.36 -2.55 -12.76
C ASN A 61 9.21 -1.10 -12.29
N ALA A 62 8.56 -0.25 -13.09
CA ALA A 62 8.31 1.13 -12.72
C ALA A 62 7.25 1.24 -11.62
N TRP A 63 6.22 0.39 -11.66
CA TRP A 63 5.23 0.29 -10.57
C TRP A 63 5.84 -0.22 -9.27
N LEU A 64 6.69 -1.26 -9.30
CA LEU A 64 7.40 -1.79 -8.13
C LEU A 64 8.30 -0.74 -7.46
N ALA A 65 8.79 0.24 -8.21
CA ALA A 65 9.61 1.34 -7.71
C ALA A 65 8.79 2.58 -7.29
N SER A 66 7.46 2.50 -7.36
CA SER A 66 6.54 3.61 -7.02
C SER A 66 6.06 3.55 -5.56
N ASP A 67 5.39 4.60 -5.10
CA ASP A 67 4.74 4.65 -3.78
C ASP A 67 3.35 4.01 -3.76
N ASP A 68 2.93 3.45 -4.90
CA ASP A 68 1.61 2.87 -5.11
C ASP A 68 1.58 1.34 -4.91
N VAL A 69 2.53 0.84 -4.12
CA VAL A 69 2.67 -0.57 -3.76
C VAL A 69 2.12 -0.83 -2.37
N GLY A 70 1.50 -1.99 -2.18
CA GLY A 70 1.03 -2.48 -0.89
C GLY A 70 1.10 -4.01 -0.85
N ALA A 71 0.96 -4.60 0.34
CA ALA A 71 1.11 -6.05 0.52
C ALA A 71 0.16 -6.85 -0.39
N SER A 72 -1.13 -6.46 -0.45
CA SER A 72 -2.14 -7.11 -1.29
C SER A 72 -1.84 -6.98 -2.79
N SER A 73 -1.45 -5.79 -3.25
CA SER A 73 -1.16 -5.54 -4.66
C SER A 73 0.16 -6.19 -5.10
N LEU A 74 1.16 -6.28 -4.21
CA LEU A 74 2.40 -7.02 -4.44
C LEU A 74 2.13 -8.52 -4.55
N TYR A 75 1.30 -9.08 -3.67
CA TYR A 75 0.88 -10.48 -3.78
C TYR A 75 0.18 -10.75 -5.10
N MET A 76 -0.76 -9.88 -5.48
CA MET A 76 -1.43 -9.98 -6.77
C MET A 76 -0.46 -9.89 -7.95
N ALA A 77 0.48 -8.93 -7.93
CA ALA A 77 1.50 -8.82 -8.97
C ALA A 77 2.37 -10.07 -9.08
N ALA A 78 2.78 -10.64 -7.94
CA ALA A 78 3.55 -11.89 -7.89
C ALA A 78 2.80 -13.05 -8.54
N MET A 79 1.50 -13.21 -8.23
CA MET A 79 0.68 -14.29 -8.76
C MET A 79 0.36 -14.11 -10.25
N LEU A 80 0.11 -12.88 -10.70
CA LEU A 80 -0.28 -12.62 -12.09
C LEU A 80 0.90 -12.57 -13.07
N THR A 81 2.07 -12.15 -12.60
CA THR A 81 3.25 -11.95 -13.46
C THR A 81 4.34 -12.99 -13.28
N GLY A 82 4.36 -13.70 -12.14
CA GLY A 82 5.44 -14.61 -11.77
C GLY A 82 6.82 -13.95 -11.67
N SER A 83 6.89 -12.62 -11.69
CA SER A 83 8.13 -11.85 -11.88
C SER A 83 8.62 -11.17 -10.59
N CYS A 84 7.90 -11.35 -9.48
CA CYS A 84 8.29 -10.89 -8.15
C CYS A 84 7.79 -11.89 -7.08
N SER A 85 8.31 -11.77 -5.86
CA SER A 85 7.85 -12.54 -4.69
C SER A 85 7.16 -11.63 -3.69
N ALA A 86 6.16 -12.18 -3.00
CA ALA A 86 5.41 -11.48 -1.97
C ALA A 86 4.80 -12.48 -0.99
N GLU A 87 4.69 -12.09 0.28
CA GLU A 87 3.94 -12.84 1.27
C GLU A 87 2.44 -12.83 0.96
N HIS A 88 1.75 -13.87 1.42
CA HIS A 88 0.31 -13.97 1.22
C HIS A 88 -0.42 -12.80 1.91
N ALA A 89 -1.08 -11.97 1.11
CA ALA A 89 -1.88 -10.84 1.55
C ALA A 89 -3.07 -10.64 0.62
N TYR A 90 -4.14 -10.05 1.13
CA TYR A 90 -5.35 -9.72 0.37
C TYR A 90 -5.85 -8.32 0.77
N PRO A 91 -6.66 -7.64 -0.07
CA PRO A 91 -7.15 -6.31 0.23
C PRO A 91 -8.08 -6.29 1.44
N ARG A 92 -7.73 -5.56 2.51
CA ARG A 92 -8.57 -5.49 3.72
C ARG A 92 -9.56 -4.34 3.70
N ASP A 93 -9.27 -3.32 2.93
CA ASP A 93 -10.08 -2.12 2.80
C ASP A 93 -10.04 -1.56 1.36
N VAL A 94 -10.72 -0.43 1.19
CA VAL A 94 -10.84 0.28 -0.08
C VAL A 94 -9.49 0.75 -0.61
N ASP A 95 -8.57 1.15 0.27
CA ASP A 95 -7.26 1.66 -0.14
C ASP A 95 -6.37 0.52 -0.65
N ASP A 96 -6.37 -0.62 0.04
CA ASP A 96 -5.71 -1.83 -0.40
C ASP A 96 -6.25 -2.32 -1.75
N PHE A 97 -7.57 -2.28 -1.94
CA PHE A 97 -8.20 -2.65 -3.20
C PHE A 97 -7.83 -1.66 -4.31
N GLY A 98 -7.82 -0.36 -4.00
CA GLY A 98 -7.39 0.69 -4.92
C GLY A 98 -5.96 0.48 -5.42
N ARG A 99 -5.03 0.06 -4.54
CA ARG A 99 -3.65 -0.31 -4.95
C ARG A 99 -3.63 -1.50 -5.92
N CYS A 100 -4.48 -2.50 -5.73
CA CYS A 100 -4.61 -3.62 -6.68
C CYS A 100 -5.13 -3.16 -8.05
N VAL A 101 -6.13 -2.28 -8.08
CA VAL A 101 -6.65 -1.69 -9.32
C VAL A 101 -5.55 -0.90 -10.03
N ARG A 102 -4.84 -0.02 -9.32
CA ARG A 102 -3.76 0.80 -9.89
C ARG A 102 -2.55 -0.04 -10.33
N MET A 103 -2.25 -1.15 -9.65
CA MET A 103 -1.26 -2.12 -10.11
C MET A 103 -1.65 -2.69 -11.48
N ILE A 104 -2.90 -3.11 -11.66
CA ILE A 104 -3.37 -3.58 -12.96
C ILE A 104 -3.25 -2.50 -14.03
N GLU A 105 -3.70 -1.27 -13.74
CA GLU A 105 -3.60 -0.16 -14.69
C GLU A 105 -2.15 0.20 -15.03
N ALA A 106 -1.20 -0.04 -14.12
CA ALA A 106 0.20 0.20 -14.34
C ALA A 106 0.85 -0.90 -15.20
N VAL A 107 0.51 -2.17 -14.95
CA VAL A 107 1.17 -3.34 -15.54
C VAL A 107 0.52 -3.77 -16.86
N TYR A 108 -0.80 -3.71 -16.95
CA TYR A 108 -1.57 -4.15 -18.10
C TYR A 108 -2.04 -2.95 -18.92
N GLN A 109 -2.08 -3.12 -20.24
CA GLN A 109 -2.57 -2.07 -21.13
C GLN A 109 -4.07 -1.82 -20.93
N GLU A 110 -4.49 -0.58 -21.12
CA GLU A 110 -5.90 -0.21 -21.07
C GLU A 110 -6.73 -1.04 -22.05
N GLY A 111 -7.86 -1.58 -21.59
CA GLY A 111 -8.73 -2.47 -22.37
C GLY A 111 -8.22 -3.91 -22.53
N ALA A 112 -7.03 -4.25 -22.02
CA ALA A 112 -6.58 -5.63 -21.98
C ALA A 112 -7.42 -6.46 -21.01
N LYS A 113 -7.68 -7.72 -21.36
CA LYS A 113 -8.29 -8.67 -20.43
C LYS A 113 -7.29 -8.97 -19.32
N VAL A 114 -7.59 -8.49 -18.11
CA VAL A 114 -6.80 -8.80 -16.92
C VAL A 114 -6.99 -10.27 -16.56
N PRO A 115 -5.92 -11.06 -16.46
CA PRO A 115 -6.04 -12.49 -16.17
C PRO A 115 -6.25 -12.69 -14.66
N LEU A 116 -7.44 -12.38 -14.13
CA LEU A 116 -7.71 -12.54 -12.69
C LEU A 116 -7.89 -14.01 -12.26
N ASP A 117 -8.07 -14.93 -13.20
CA ASP A 117 -8.30 -16.35 -12.92
C ASP A 117 -7.29 -17.01 -11.94
N PRO A 118 -5.96 -16.72 -11.99
CA PRO A 118 -5.01 -17.24 -11.01
C PRO A 118 -5.34 -16.84 -9.56
N MET A 119 -5.96 -15.67 -9.35
CA MET A 119 -6.31 -15.17 -8.04
C MET A 119 -7.44 -15.98 -7.38
N LEU A 120 -8.32 -16.63 -8.16
CA LEU A 120 -9.37 -17.50 -7.62
C LEU A 120 -8.81 -18.64 -6.76
N ASN A 121 -7.60 -19.10 -7.06
CA ASN A 121 -6.95 -20.21 -6.37
C ASN A 121 -6.06 -19.74 -5.21
N CYS A 122 -6.00 -18.44 -4.94
CA CYS A 122 -5.17 -17.86 -3.89
C CYS A 122 -5.88 -17.79 -2.53
N GLY A 123 -6.78 -18.73 -2.24
CA GLY A 123 -7.55 -18.79 -0.99
C GLY A 123 -8.85 -18.00 -1.02
N PRO A 124 -9.67 -18.13 0.04
CA PRO A 124 -11.07 -17.71 0.02
C PRO A 124 -11.27 -16.19 -0.10
N HIS A 125 -10.38 -15.39 0.49
CA HIS A 125 -10.44 -13.93 0.37
C HIS A 125 -10.20 -13.47 -1.08
N TRP A 126 -9.20 -14.04 -1.76
CA TRP A 126 -8.95 -13.71 -3.16
C TRP A 126 -10.02 -14.25 -4.11
N ALA A 127 -10.64 -15.40 -3.78
CA ALA A 127 -11.81 -15.86 -4.50
C ALA A 127 -12.96 -14.84 -4.43
N MET A 128 -13.22 -14.26 -3.25
CA MET A 128 -14.21 -13.18 -3.10
C MET A 128 -13.83 -11.92 -3.87
N VAL A 129 -12.58 -11.46 -3.75
CA VAL A 129 -12.09 -10.27 -4.47
C VAL A 129 -12.25 -10.45 -5.97
N THR A 130 -11.86 -11.61 -6.49
CA THR A 130 -11.90 -11.90 -7.93
C THR A 130 -13.34 -12.00 -8.43
N THR A 131 -14.21 -12.66 -7.68
CA THR A 131 -15.64 -12.82 -8.03
C THR A 131 -16.36 -11.47 -8.07
N ASN A 132 -16.01 -10.55 -7.16
CA ASN A 132 -16.63 -9.23 -7.08
C ASN A 132 -15.85 -8.14 -7.82
N TRP A 133 -14.77 -8.49 -8.53
CA TRP A 133 -13.81 -7.51 -9.06
C TRP A 133 -14.48 -6.40 -9.87
N LEU A 134 -15.32 -6.75 -10.84
CA LEU A 134 -15.93 -5.80 -11.76
C LEU A 134 -16.84 -4.78 -11.05
N SER A 135 -17.65 -5.24 -10.09
CA SER A 135 -18.54 -4.35 -9.34
C SER A 135 -17.75 -3.44 -8.41
N TRP A 136 -16.73 -3.99 -7.73
CA TRP A 136 -15.87 -3.23 -6.83
C TRP A 136 -15.01 -2.20 -7.57
N GLU A 137 -14.44 -2.56 -8.71
CA GLU A 137 -13.70 -1.64 -9.57
C GLU A 137 -14.60 -0.50 -10.06
N THR A 138 -15.85 -0.80 -10.41
CA THR A 138 -16.84 0.21 -10.81
C THR A 138 -17.12 1.19 -9.67
N MET A 139 -17.36 0.68 -8.45
CA MET A 139 -17.56 1.53 -7.27
C MET A 139 -16.32 2.37 -6.95
N TYR A 140 -15.14 1.75 -7.02
CA TYR A 140 -13.85 2.41 -6.79
C TYR A 140 -13.62 3.57 -7.76
N LYS A 141 -13.79 3.33 -9.08
CA LYS A 141 -13.63 4.36 -10.12
C LYS A 141 -14.69 5.46 -10.04
N ALA A 142 -15.86 5.16 -9.49
CA ALA A 142 -16.92 6.13 -9.22
C ALA A 142 -16.77 6.84 -7.86
N GLU A 143 -15.66 6.61 -7.14
CA GLU A 143 -15.38 7.18 -5.82
C GLU A 143 -16.44 6.85 -4.74
N LYS A 144 -17.17 5.74 -4.92
CA LYS A 144 -18.18 5.23 -3.99
C LYS A 144 -17.55 4.44 -2.85
N PHE A 145 -16.60 5.04 -2.14
CA PHE A 145 -15.75 4.32 -1.17
C PHE A 145 -16.53 3.75 0.01
N ALA A 146 -17.58 4.42 0.49
CA ALA A 146 -18.42 3.90 1.57
C ALA A 146 -19.21 2.65 1.14
N GLU A 147 -19.79 2.68 -0.07
CA GLU A 147 -20.52 1.54 -0.64
C GLU A 147 -19.57 0.34 -0.87
N LEU A 148 -18.38 0.62 -1.41
CA LEU A 148 -17.35 -0.39 -1.63
C LEU A 148 -16.86 -1.00 -0.31
N HIS A 149 -16.60 -0.18 0.70
CA HIS A 149 -16.19 -0.66 2.02
C HIS A 149 -17.22 -1.62 2.61
N GLU A 150 -18.50 -1.27 2.52
CA GLU A 150 -19.60 -2.12 2.98
C GLU A 150 -19.66 -3.44 2.21
N ALA A 151 -19.60 -3.38 0.87
CA ALA A 151 -19.62 -4.57 0.02
C ALA A 151 -18.45 -5.52 0.30
N MET A 152 -17.24 -4.98 0.54
CA MET A 152 -16.08 -5.78 0.92
C MET A 152 -16.28 -6.44 2.29
N ARG A 153 -16.80 -5.70 3.27
CA ARG A 153 -17.08 -6.21 4.61
C ARG A 153 -18.08 -7.35 4.59
N GLU A 154 -19.19 -7.20 3.86
CA GLU A 154 -20.21 -8.24 3.71
C GLU A 154 -19.63 -9.51 3.06
N ALA A 155 -18.85 -9.34 1.98
CA ALA A 155 -18.22 -10.48 1.29
C ALA A 155 -17.23 -11.23 2.17
N TYR A 156 -16.43 -10.53 2.99
CA TYR A 156 -15.45 -11.17 3.88
C TYR A 156 -16.10 -11.79 5.12
N ALA A 157 -17.22 -11.24 5.62
CA ALA A 157 -17.98 -11.88 6.68
C ALA A 157 -18.49 -13.27 6.26
N ALA A 158 -18.88 -13.45 5.00
CA ALA A 158 -19.29 -14.76 4.47
C ALA A 158 -18.16 -15.80 4.48
N VAL A 159 -16.90 -15.37 4.29
CA VAL A 159 -15.72 -16.23 4.38
C VAL A 159 -15.46 -16.69 5.81
N ALA A 160 -15.68 -15.82 6.80
CA ALA A 160 -15.44 -16.14 8.21
C ALA A 160 -16.46 -17.13 8.78
N VAL A 161 -17.67 -17.21 8.21
CA VAL A 161 -18.72 -18.14 8.64
C VAL A 161 -18.58 -19.54 8.00
N GLY A 162 -17.83 -19.65 6.90
CA GLY A 162 -17.65 -20.89 6.14
C GLY A 162 -16.42 -21.73 6.51
N ASN A 163 -15.62 -21.32 7.51
CA ASN A 163 -14.42 -22.03 7.99
C ASN A 163 -14.65 -22.69 9.35
#